data_AF-A0A0B2JZG4-F1
#
_entry.id   AF-A0A0B2JZG4-F1
#
_cell.length_a   1.000
_cell.length_b   1.000
_cell.length_c   1.000
_cell.angle_alpha   90.00
_cell.angle_beta   90.00
_cell.angle_gamma   90.00
#
_symmetry.space_group_name_H-M   'P 1'
#
loop_
_entity.id
_entity.type
_entity.pdbx_description
1 polymer ?
#
loop_
_entity_poly.entity_id
_entity_poly.type
_entity_poly.pdbx_seq_one_letter_code
_entity_poly.pdbx_strand_id
1 'polypeptide(L)'
;MPPKQVVEIPVAYGGEYGPDLGEVARAHNISEEEVIKLHSEPEYPIYMLGFVAGFPYLGGMNKAIATPRKKSPRLKIEAGSVGIAGEQTGIYSVESPGGWQIIGRTPLKLYDVNRNEPVLLKAGQYIKFKPITKEEFRAMENEHKGN
;
A
#
# COMPACT_ATOMS: atom_id res chain seq x y z
N MET A 1 7.62 6.54 27.49
CA MET A 1 7.58 6.39 26.02
C MET A 1 6.29 7.01 25.51
N PRO A 2 6.31 7.78 24.40
CA PRO A 2 5.07 8.24 23.76
C PRO A 2 4.24 7.04 23.29
N PRO A 3 2.91 7.16 23.22
CA PRO A 3 2.03 6.08 22.77
C PRO A 3 2.29 5.73 21.30
N LYS A 4 2.15 4.45 20.97
CA LYS A 4 2.25 3.95 19.59
C LYS A 4 1.16 4.59 18.73
N GLN A 5 1.55 5.37 17.72
CA GLN A 5 0.61 5.96 16.77
C GLN A 5 0.48 5.03 15.55
N VAL A 6 -0.71 4.47 15.36
CA VAL A 6 -1.05 3.58 14.23
C VAL A 6 -2.02 4.31 13.31
N VAL A 7 -1.67 4.43 12.04
CA VAL A 7 -2.53 5.00 10.99
C VAL A 7 -3.19 3.85 10.22
N GLU A 8 -4.52 3.79 10.23
CA GLU A 8 -5.25 2.83 9.40
C GLU A 8 -5.24 3.27 7.93
N ILE A 9 -4.84 2.36 7.04
CA ILE A 9 -4.81 2.58 5.61
C ILE A 9 -5.87 1.68 4.96
N PRO A 10 -7.01 2.23 4.53
CA PRO A 10 -8.02 1.46 3.80
C PRO A 10 -7.47 1.03 2.45
N VAL A 11 -7.58 -0.25 2.09
CA VAL A 11 -7.08 -0.80 0.83
C VAL A 11 -8.14 -1.66 0.16
N ALA A 12 -8.48 -1.31 -1.08
CA ALA A 12 -9.19 -2.21 -1.98
C ALA A 12 -8.16 -3.15 -2.62
N TYR A 13 -8.26 -4.44 -2.32
CA TYR A 13 -7.37 -5.46 -2.84
C TYR A 13 -7.88 -6.07 -4.15
N GLY A 14 -6.94 -6.51 -4.98
CA GLY A 14 -7.23 -7.29 -6.19
C GLY A 14 -7.93 -6.52 -7.31
N GLY A 15 -8.32 -7.24 -8.36
CA GLY A 15 -8.99 -6.69 -9.54
C GLY A 15 -8.22 -5.52 -10.18
N GLU A 16 -8.91 -4.43 -10.47
CA GLU A 16 -8.30 -3.21 -11.05
C GLU A 16 -7.36 -2.48 -10.09
N TYR A 17 -7.54 -2.66 -8.77
CA TYR A 17 -6.74 -1.99 -7.74
C TYR A 17 -5.45 -2.76 -7.43
N GLY A 18 -5.46 -4.08 -7.64
CA GLY A 18 -4.37 -5.01 -7.36
C GLY A 18 -4.19 -6.05 -8.46
N PRO A 19 -3.74 -5.66 -9.66
CA PRO A 19 -3.66 -6.57 -10.81
C PRO A 19 -2.71 -7.75 -10.63
N ASP A 20 -1.77 -7.68 -9.68
CA ASP A 20 -0.80 -8.73 -9.40
C ASP A 20 -1.18 -9.61 -8.20
N LEU A 21 -2.31 -9.36 -7.52
CA LEU A 21 -2.71 -10.13 -6.34
C LEU A 21 -2.78 -11.64 -6.64
N GLY A 22 -3.42 -12.01 -7.75
CA GLY A 22 -3.48 -13.40 -8.19
C GLY A 22 -2.13 -13.99 -8.60
N GLU A 23 -1.19 -13.17 -9.09
CA GLU A 23 0.19 -13.63 -9.39
C GLU A 23 0.93 -13.95 -8.10
N VAL A 24 0.83 -13.09 -7.09
CA VAL A 24 1.40 -13.31 -5.75
C VAL A 24 0.80 -14.58 -5.12
N ALA A 25 -0.52 -14.72 -5.15
CA ALA A 25 -1.22 -15.88 -4.60
C ALA A 25 -0.73 -17.20 -5.26
N ARG A 26 -0.66 -17.24 -6.60
CA ARG A 26 -0.16 -18.39 -7.35
C ARG A 26 1.31 -18.71 -7.06
N ALA A 27 2.16 -17.69 -6.91
CA ALA A 27 3.58 -17.88 -6.65
C ALA A 27 3.85 -18.60 -5.30
N HIS A 28 2.93 -18.45 -4.34
CA HIS A 28 3.04 -19.03 -3.00
C HIS A 28 2.05 -20.17 -2.73
N ASN A 29 1.29 -20.60 -3.74
CA ASN A 29 0.28 -21.66 -3.62
C ASN A 29 -0.75 -21.42 -2.49
N ILE A 30 -1.24 -20.19 -2.39
CA ILE A 30 -2.27 -19.76 -1.45
C ILE A 30 -3.40 -19.02 -2.18
N SER A 31 -4.53 -18.76 -1.51
CA SER A 31 -5.61 -17.97 -2.10
C SER A 31 -5.33 -16.47 -2.05
N GLU A 32 -6.05 -15.69 -2.87
CA GLU A 32 -5.98 -14.23 -2.80
C GLU A 32 -6.40 -13.71 -1.42
N GLU A 33 -7.42 -14.34 -0.79
CA GLU A 33 -7.85 -13.99 0.56
C GLU A 33 -6.75 -14.22 1.60
N GLU A 34 -5.97 -15.29 1.48
CA GLU A 34 -4.86 -15.54 2.40
C GLU A 34 -3.74 -14.52 2.20
N VAL A 35 -3.44 -14.09 0.96
CA VAL A 35 -2.50 -12.97 0.72
C VAL A 35 -2.99 -11.69 1.40
N ILE A 36 -4.28 -11.36 1.25
CA ILE A 36 -4.89 -10.17 1.86
C ILE A 36 -4.77 -10.24 3.38
N LYS A 37 -5.09 -11.38 3.98
CA LYS A 37 -4.99 -11.61 5.42
C LYS A 37 -3.55 -11.44 5.91
N LEU A 38 -2.59 -12.16 5.31
CA LEU A 38 -1.17 -12.09 5.68
C LEU A 38 -0.59 -10.68 5.51
N HIS A 39 -1.06 -9.93 4.52
CA HIS A 39 -0.62 -8.56 4.29
C HIS A 39 -1.27 -7.55 5.26
N SER A 40 -2.53 -7.74 5.65
CA SER A 40 -3.28 -6.77 6.48
C SER A 40 -3.21 -7.01 7.99
N GLU A 41 -2.85 -8.23 8.41
CA GLU A 41 -2.71 -8.59 9.83
C GLU A 41 -1.64 -7.79 10.59
N PRO A 42 -0.42 -7.57 10.05
CA PRO A 42 0.64 -6.88 10.78
C PRO A 42 0.42 -5.37 10.92
N GLU A 43 0.98 -4.81 11.99
CA GLU A 43 1.22 -3.37 12.10
C GLU A 43 2.65 -3.08 11.65
N TYR A 44 2.78 -2.26 10.61
CA TYR A 44 4.03 -2.03 9.92
C TYR A 44 4.72 -0.77 10.48
N PRO A 45 5.91 -0.88 11.09
CA PRO A 45 6.70 0.30 11.45
C PRO A 45 7.14 1.04 10.18
N ILE A 46 6.99 2.35 10.18
CA ILE A 46 7.53 3.24 9.16
C ILE A 46 8.98 3.57 9.56
N TYR A 47 9.94 2.89 8.93
CA TYR A 47 11.36 3.12 9.22
C TYR A 47 11.85 4.45 8.65
N MET A 48 11.44 4.75 7.41
CA MET A 48 11.78 5.99 6.73
C MET A 48 10.74 6.34 5.67
N LEU A 49 10.76 7.60 5.25
CA LEU A 49 10.02 8.10 4.10
C LEU A 49 11.03 8.55 3.05
N GLY A 50 10.85 8.16 1.78
CA GLY A 50 11.80 8.49 0.71
C GLY A 50 11.55 7.67 -0.57
N PHE A 51 12.36 7.83 -1.61
CA PHE A 51 12.14 7.41 -3.03
C PHE A 51 11.33 8.44 -3.84
N VAL A 52 10.12 8.76 -3.38
CA VAL A 52 9.30 9.90 -3.82
C VAL A 52 8.64 10.54 -2.60
N ALA A 53 8.12 11.76 -2.71
CA ALA A 53 7.57 12.49 -1.58
C ALA A 53 6.46 11.68 -0.88
N GLY A 54 6.70 11.30 0.39
CA GLY A 54 5.73 10.56 1.20
C GLY A 54 5.65 9.05 1.01
N PHE A 55 6.56 8.44 0.25
CA PHE A 55 6.59 6.97 0.09
C PHE A 55 7.15 6.30 1.36
N PRO A 56 6.38 5.42 2.04
CA PRO A 56 6.82 4.77 3.27
C PRO A 56 7.54 3.44 3.01
N TYR A 57 8.70 3.29 3.64
CA TYR A 57 9.38 1.99 3.73
C TYR A 57 8.94 1.26 5.00
N LEU A 58 8.28 0.12 4.78
CA LEU A 58 7.61 -0.65 5.83
C LEU A 58 8.40 -1.91 6.19
N GLY A 59 8.45 -2.20 7.48
CA GLY A 59 9.09 -3.41 8.01
C GLY A 59 8.09 -4.50 8.40
N GLY A 60 8.55 -5.75 8.45
CA GLY A 60 7.83 -6.83 9.13
C GLY A 60 6.72 -7.49 8.31
N MET A 61 6.75 -7.37 6.98
CA MET A 61 5.84 -8.13 6.11
C MET A 61 6.06 -9.63 6.29
N ASN A 62 4.96 -10.39 6.30
CA ASN A 62 5.03 -11.84 6.41
C ASN A 62 5.80 -12.44 5.21
N LYS A 63 6.79 -13.30 5.49
CA LYS A 63 7.64 -13.91 4.46
C LYS A 63 6.88 -14.87 3.54
N ALA A 64 5.72 -15.37 3.96
CA ALA A 64 4.86 -16.23 3.15
C ALA A 64 4.27 -15.53 1.91
N ILE A 65 4.36 -14.19 1.83
CA ILE A 65 3.94 -13.41 0.64
C ILE A 65 5.11 -12.67 -0.02
N ALA A 66 6.36 -12.94 0.40
CA ALA A 66 7.54 -12.28 -0.13
C ALA A 66 7.74 -12.64 -1.62
N THR A 67 7.56 -11.66 -2.50
CA THR A 67 7.49 -11.91 -3.95
C THR A 67 8.44 -10.97 -4.69
N PRO A 68 9.34 -11.47 -5.57
CA PRO A 68 10.30 -10.62 -6.25
C PRO A 68 9.62 -9.57 -7.12
N ARG A 69 10.37 -8.48 -7.39
CA ARG A 69 9.97 -7.45 -8.36
C ARG A 69 9.71 -8.08 -9.73
N LYS A 70 8.78 -7.50 -10.48
CA LYS A 70 8.55 -7.84 -11.88
C LYS A 70 9.84 -7.63 -12.68
N LYS A 71 10.11 -8.54 -13.61
CA LYS A 71 11.26 -8.45 -14.52
C LYS A 71 11.16 -7.22 -15.45
N SER A 72 9.94 -6.86 -15.85
CA SER A 72 9.66 -5.66 -16.63
C SER A 72 8.84 -4.68 -15.77
N PRO A 73 9.41 -3.53 -15.36
CA PRO A 73 8.68 -2.52 -14.61
C PRO A 73 7.52 -1.92 -15.40
N ARG A 74 6.47 -1.51 -14.70
CA ARG A 74 5.40 -0.68 -15.27
C ARG A 74 5.91 0.73 -15.46
N LEU A 75 5.57 1.34 -16.60
CA LEU A 75 5.84 2.75 -16.87
C LEU A 75 4.98 3.67 -15.98
N LYS A 76 3.82 3.17 -15.55
CA LYS A 76 2.84 3.92 -14.79
C LYS A 76 2.25 3.04 -13.68
N ILE A 77 2.41 3.47 -12.44
CA ILE A 77 1.70 2.94 -11.26
C ILE A 77 0.95 4.11 -10.65
N GLU A 78 -0.35 3.92 -10.44
CA GLU A 78 -1.23 4.96 -9.90
C GLU A 78 -0.86 5.34 -8.46
N ALA A 79 -1.11 6.59 -8.09
CA ALA A 79 -0.99 7.01 -6.70
C ALA A 79 -1.94 6.20 -5.79
N GLY A 80 -1.49 5.91 -4.57
CA GLY A 80 -2.17 5.05 -3.62
C GLY A 80 -1.99 3.55 -3.86
N SER A 81 -1.30 3.12 -4.93
CA SER A 81 -1.05 1.69 -5.15
C SER A 81 -0.22 1.08 -4.03
N VAL A 82 -0.63 -0.08 -3.55
CA VAL A 82 0.04 -0.89 -2.53
C VAL A 82 0.71 -2.06 -3.23
N GLY A 83 1.98 -2.31 -2.92
CA GLY A 83 2.71 -3.38 -3.58
C GLY A 83 3.71 -4.12 -2.72
N ILE A 84 4.23 -5.21 -3.29
CA ILE A 84 5.26 -6.07 -2.69
C ILE A 84 6.50 -6.11 -3.60
N ALA A 85 7.68 -6.08 -2.98
CA ALA A 85 8.98 -6.31 -3.63
C ALA A 85 9.95 -7.05 -2.70
N GLY A 86 10.17 -8.33 -2.95
CA GLY A 86 10.90 -9.20 -2.04
C GLY A 86 10.19 -9.27 -0.70
N GLU A 87 10.93 -9.02 0.39
CA GLU A 87 10.38 -8.98 1.76
C GLU A 87 9.80 -7.60 2.14
N GLN A 88 9.69 -6.66 1.19
CA GLN A 88 9.18 -5.30 1.44
C GLN A 88 7.76 -5.11 0.93
N THR A 89 6.99 -4.30 1.67
CA THR A 89 5.71 -3.71 1.24
C THR A 89 5.77 -2.18 1.39
N GLY A 90 4.85 -1.46 0.74
CA GLY A 90 4.89 -0.02 0.59
C GLY A 90 3.72 0.53 -0.21
N ILE A 91 3.59 1.85 -0.20
CA ILE A 91 2.50 2.57 -0.86
C ILE A 91 3.10 3.64 -1.77
N TYR A 92 2.76 3.58 -3.05
CA TYR A 92 3.11 4.60 -4.03
C TYR A 92 2.36 5.89 -3.70
N SER A 93 3.03 6.87 -3.10
CA SER A 93 2.39 8.13 -2.68
C SER A 93 2.03 9.06 -3.85
N VAL A 94 2.71 8.89 -4.98
CA VAL A 94 2.48 9.61 -6.23
C VAL A 94 2.59 8.63 -7.41
N GLU A 95 2.00 9.04 -8.53
CA GLU A 95 2.13 8.30 -9.78
C GLU A 95 3.60 8.21 -10.21
N SER A 96 4.09 7.00 -10.46
CA SER A 96 5.50 6.78 -10.84
C SER A 96 5.70 5.42 -11.52
N PRO A 97 6.80 5.23 -12.27
CA PRO A 97 7.17 3.90 -12.76
C PRO A 97 7.64 2.99 -11.61
N GLY A 98 7.47 1.68 -11.76
CA GLY A 98 7.95 0.73 -10.76
C GLY A 98 7.75 -0.73 -11.11
N GLY A 99 8.52 -1.59 -10.45
CA GLY A 99 8.52 -3.03 -10.67
C GLY A 99 7.89 -3.83 -9.52
N TRP A 100 7.14 -3.21 -8.62
CA TRP A 100 6.53 -3.92 -7.51
C TRP A 100 5.29 -4.70 -7.97
N GLN A 101 4.98 -5.80 -7.29
CA GLN A 101 3.75 -6.54 -7.49
C GLN A 101 2.61 -5.75 -6.82
N ILE A 102 1.70 -5.18 -7.59
CA ILE A 102 0.61 -4.33 -7.11
C ILE A 102 -0.58 -5.20 -6.69
N ILE A 103 -0.88 -5.19 -5.40
CA ILE A 103 -1.86 -6.09 -4.76
C ILE A 103 -3.13 -5.37 -4.32
N GLY A 104 -3.13 -4.05 -4.28
CA GLY A 104 -4.29 -3.23 -3.93
C GLY A 104 -4.02 -1.74 -4.07
N ARG A 105 -5.02 -0.93 -3.72
CA ARG A 105 -4.92 0.53 -3.76
C ARG A 105 -5.67 1.16 -2.59
N THR A 106 -5.11 2.23 -2.03
CA THR A 106 -5.80 3.07 -1.04
C THR A 106 -6.41 4.31 -1.70
N PRO A 107 -7.60 4.77 -1.27
CA PRO A 107 -8.17 6.03 -1.74
C PRO A 107 -7.54 7.27 -1.06
N LEU A 108 -6.75 7.07 0.00
CA LEU A 108 -6.08 8.16 0.69
C LEU A 108 -5.00 8.79 -0.20
N LYS A 109 -4.98 10.13 -0.31
CA LYS A 109 -3.80 10.81 -0.88
C LYS A 109 -2.74 10.92 0.21
N LEU A 110 -1.64 10.17 0.06
CA LEU A 110 -0.52 10.18 1.01
C LEU A 110 0.34 11.44 0.88
N TYR A 111 0.35 12.05 -0.30
CA TYR A 111 1.00 13.30 -0.59
C TYR A 111 0.02 14.29 -1.24
N ASP A 112 -0.01 15.51 -0.74
CA ASP A 112 -0.86 16.59 -1.24
C ASP A 112 -0.23 17.94 -0.95
N VAL A 113 0.24 18.62 -1.98
CA VAL A 113 0.96 19.90 -1.86
C VAL A 113 0.11 21.02 -1.26
N ASN A 114 -1.22 20.90 -1.31
CA ASN A 114 -2.13 21.93 -0.82
C ASN A 114 -2.48 21.78 0.67
N ARG A 115 -2.04 20.71 1.34
CA ARG A 115 -2.26 20.53 2.78
C ARG A 115 -1.21 21.29 3.60
N ASN A 116 -1.63 21.73 4.79
CA ASN A 116 -0.72 22.29 5.79
C ASN A 116 0.44 21.33 6.12
N GLU A 117 0.16 20.03 6.17
CA GLU A 117 1.16 18.97 6.21
C GLU A 117 1.08 18.15 4.90
N PRO A 118 1.99 18.36 3.94
CA PRO A 118 1.88 17.74 2.62
C PRO A 118 2.01 16.23 2.60
N VAL A 119 2.61 15.63 3.64
CA VAL A 119 2.80 14.19 3.76
C VAL A 119 1.96 13.67 4.91
N LEU A 120 1.08 12.70 4.63
CA LEU A 120 0.15 12.12 5.60
C LEU A 120 0.86 11.31 6.69
N LEU A 121 1.94 10.61 6.32
CA LEU A 121 2.66 9.67 7.17
C LEU A 121 3.96 10.28 7.70
N LYS A 122 4.40 9.85 8.89
CA LYS A 122 5.65 10.29 9.53
C LYS A 122 6.50 9.09 9.95
N ALA A 123 7.82 9.20 9.80
CA ALA A 123 8.74 8.17 10.31
C ALA A 123 8.56 7.98 11.82
N GLY A 124 8.64 6.74 12.30
CA GLY A 124 8.36 6.39 13.69
C GLY A 124 6.89 6.10 14.01
N GLN A 125 5.96 6.37 13.08
CA GLN A 125 4.59 5.85 13.14
C GLN A 125 4.53 4.39 12.70
N TYR A 126 3.36 3.79 12.89
CA TYR A 126 2.99 2.50 12.31
C TYR A 126 1.82 2.71 11.35
N ILE A 127 1.72 1.85 10.34
CA ILE A 127 0.48 1.71 9.58
C ILE A 127 -0.15 0.35 9.80
N LYS A 128 -1.47 0.28 9.64
CA LYS A 128 -2.19 -0.97 9.55
C LYS A 128 -3.07 -0.95 8.31
N PHE A 129 -2.87 -1.90 7.41
CA PHE A 129 -3.73 -2.01 6.25
C PHE A 129 -5.08 -2.59 6.67
N LYS A 130 -6.15 -1.99 6.15
CA LYS A 130 -7.53 -2.38 6.42
C LYS A 130 -8.20 -2.72 5.10
N PRO A 131 -8.49 -4.00 4.83
CA PRO A 131 -9.23 -4.37 3.63
C PRO A 131 -10.58 -3.66 3.59
N ILE A 132 -10.91 -3.06 2.45
CA ILE A 132 -12.20 -2.42 2.18
C ILE A 132 -12.78 -2.91 0.86
N THR A 133 -14.08 -2.74 0.67
CA THR A 133 -14.74 -3.05 -0.59
C THR A 133 -14.48 -2.00 -1.66
N LYS A 134 -14.81 -2.32 -2.91
CA LYS A 134 -14.71 -1.36 -4.03
C LYS A 134 -15.69 -0.19 -3.87
N GLU A 135 -16.84 -0.46 -3.26
CA GLU A 135 -17.88 0.54 -2.96
C GLU A 135 -17.38 1.53 -1.91
N GLU A 136 -16.77 1.02 -0.83
CA GLU A 136 -16.13 1.85 0.21
C GLU A 136 -14.99 2.69 -0.38
N PHE A 137 -14.17 2.10 -1.27
CA PHE A 137 -13.11 2.83 -1.96
C PHE A 137 -13.66 4.02 -2.74
N ARG A 138 -14.70 3.78 -3.55
CA ARG A 138 -15.33 4.81 -4.39
C ARG A 138 -16.00 5.89 -3.57
N ALA A 139 -16.66 5.52 -2.47
CA ALA A 139 -17.26 6.47 -1.53
C ALA A 139 -16.20 7.42 -0.95
N MET A 140 -15.09 6.86 -0.44
CA MET A 140 -13.98 7.66 0.08
C MET A 140 -13.34 8.53 -0.99
N GLU A 141 -13.13 8.02 -2.21
CA GLU A 141 -12.55 8.79 -3.31
C GLU A 141 -13.41 10.01 -3.66
N ASN A 142 -14.74 9.87 -3.63
CA ASN A 142 -15.67 10.96 -3.91
C ASN A 142 -15.68 12.03 -2.81
N GLU A 143 -15.58 11.63 -1.55
CA GLU A 143 -15.46 12.58 -0.41
C GLU A 143 -14.21 13.46 -0.55
N HIS A 144 -13.09 12.89 -1.03
CA HIS A 144 -11.83 13.63 -1.23
C HIS A 144 -11.79 14.48 -2.51
N LYS A 145 -12.78 14.35 -3.40
CA LYS A 145 -12.96 15.17 -4.60
C LYS A 145 -13.89 16.36 -4.37
N GLY A 146 -14.69 16.33 -3.30
CA GLY A 146 -15.64 17.39 -2.93
C GLY A 146 -15.10 18.46 -1.99
N ASN A 147 -13.89 18.29 -1.44
CA ASN A 147 -13.16 19.26 -0.61
C ASN A 147 -11.96 19.82 -1.37
#